data_AF-A0A938X039-F1
#
_entry.id   AF-A0A938X039-F1
#
_cell.length_a   1.000
_cell.length_b   1.000
_cell.length_c   1.000
_cell.angle_alpha   90.00
_cell.angle_beta   90.00
_cell.angle_gamma   90.00
#
_symmetry.space_group_name_H-M   'P 1'
#
loop_
_entity.id
_entity.type
_entity.pdbx_description
1 polymer ?
#
loop_
_entity_poly.entity_id
_entity_poly.type
_entity_poly.pdbx_seq_one_letter_code
_entity_poly.pdbx_strand_id
1 'polypeptide(L)' 'MNYACISDQPFVTTKDLSKRKPLSEEARARREFIRGHQFEIDTNPSTQEAELKVFKE' A
#
# COMPACT_ATOMS: atom_id res chain seq x y z
N MET A 1 17.21 -20.23 3.83
CA MET A 1 15.95 -19.80 3.18
C MET A 1 14.84 -19.91 4.21
N ASN A 2 14.45 -18.79 4.83
CA ASN A 2 13.39 -18.76 5.84
C ASN A 2 12.09 -18.31 5.17
N TYR A 3 11.39 -19.26 4.56
CA TYR A 3 10.07 -18.98 4.02
C TYR A 3 9.07 -18.93 5.17
N ALA A 4 8.16 -17.96 5.13
CA ALA A 4 6.97 -17.99 5.96
C ALA A 4 6.20 -19.28 5.62
N CYS A 5 6.12 -20.20 6.58
CA CYS A 5 5.33 -21.41 6.47
C CYS A 5 3.87 -21.03 6.75
N ILE A 6 2.94 -21.39 5.85
CA ILE A 6 1.50 -21.25 6.11
C ILE A 6 1.20 -22.15 7.32
N SER A 7 0.73 -21.54 8.40
CA SER A 7 0.45 -22.20 9.66
C SER A 7 -1.06 -22.27 9.86
N ASP A 8 -1.56 -23.44 10.25
CA ASP A 8 -2.97 -23.63 10.66
C ASP A 8 -3.26 -23.03 12.04
N GLN A 9 -2.27 -22.37 12.67
CA GLN A 9 -2.47 -21.71 13.94
C GLN A 9 -3.45 -20.54 13.79
N PRO A 10 -4.47 -20.46 14.65
CA PRO A 10 -5.41 -19.35 14.62
C PRO A 10 -4.67 -18.04 14.92
N PHE A 11 -4.95 -17.01 14.13
CA PHE A 11 -4.44 -15.67 14.40
C PHE A 11 -5.11 -15.10 15.64
N VAL A 12 -4.42 -15.17 16.78
CA VAL A 12 -4.92 -14.63 18.06
C VAL A 12 -4.40 -13.21 18.25
N THR A 13 -5.31 -12.25 18.38
CA THR A 13 -4.96 -10.87 18.76
C THR A 13 -5.91 -10.37 19.83
N THR A 14 -5.37 -9.57 20.76
CA THR A 14 -6.16 -8.87 21.79
C THR A 14 -6.87 -7.63 21.23
N LYS A 15 -6.55 -7.23 19.99
CA LYS A 15 -7.14 -6.06 19.34
C LYS A 15 -8.44 -6.45 18.66
N ASP A 16 -9.48 -5.66 18.89
CA ASP A 16 -10.71 -5.78 18.13
C ASP A 16 -10.49 -5.27 16.69
N LEU A 17 -10.29 -6.22 15.77
CA LEU A 17 -10.08 -5.93 14.35
C LEU A 17 -11.37 -5.57 13.59
N SER A 18 -12.54 -5.72 14.22
CA SER A 18 -13.82 -5.30 13.63
C SER A 18 -13.96 -3.77 13.58
N LYS A 19 -13.27 -3.07 14.50
CA LYS A 19 -13.30 -1.61 14.59
C LYS A 19 -12.33 -0.99 13.60
N ARG A 20 -12.89 -0.37 12.57
CA ARG A 20 -12.13 0.49 11.65
C ARG A 20 -11.60 1.68 12.44
N LYS A 21 -10.27 1.88 12.40
CA LYS A 21 -9.67 3.09 12.94
C LYS A 21 -10.11 4.30 12.11
N PRO A 22 -10.56 5.40 12.74
CA PRO A 22 -10.79 6.64 12.01
C PRO A 22 -9.45 7.13 11.43
N LEU A 23 -9.50 7.64 10.20
CA LEU A 23 -8.35 8.29 9.58
C LEU A 23 -8.39 9.78 9.90
N SER A 24 -7.22 10.40 10.05
CA SER A 24 -7.13 11.87 10.00
C SER A 24 -7.53 12.38 8.61
N GLU A 25 -7.92 13.66 8.53
CA GLU A 25 -8.32 14.27 7.26
C GLU A 25 -7.22 14.19 6.20
N GLU A 26 -5.97 14.44 6.59
CA GLU A 26 -4.80 14.29 5.70
C GLU A 26 -4.60 12.85 5.21
N ALA A 27 -4.80 11.86 6.09
CA ALA A 27 -4.66 10.45 5.72
C ALA A 27 -5.81 10.01 4.79
N ARG A 28 -7.00 10.57 5.00
CA ARG A 28 -8.15 10.34 4.13
C ARG A 28 -7.92 10.95 2.75
N ALA A 29 -7.48 12.20 2.66
CA ALA A 29 -7.18 12.87 1.39
C ALA A 29 -6.10 12.12 0.59
N ARG A 30 -5.02 11.68 1.24
CA ARG A 30 -3.98 10.85 0.59
C ARG A 30 -4.55 9.53 0.07
N ARG A 31 -5.40 8.87 0.86
CA ARG A 31 -6.03 7.60 0.46
C ARG A 31 -6.96 7.77 -0.72
N GLU A 32 -7.74 8.86 -0.75
CA GLU A 32 -8.62 9.20 -1.87
C GLU A 32 -7.80 9.49 -3.13
N PHE A 33 -6.72 10.26 -3.01
CA PHE A 33 -5.79 10.52 -4.11
C PHE A 33 -5.20 9.23 -4.68
N ILE A 34 -4.60 8.38 -3.84
CA ILE A 34 -3.98 7.13 -4.28
C ILE A 34 -5.00 6.18 -4.95
N ARG A 35 -6.26 6.20 -4.52
CA ARG A 35 -7.30 5.33 -5.08
C ARG A 35 -7.87 5.81 -6.40
N GLY A 36 -7.81 7.11 -6.69
CA GLY A 36 -8.32 7.70 -7.93
C GLY A 36 -7.23 7.96 -8.97
N HIS A 37 -6.01 7.49 -8.75
CA HIS A 37 -4.91 7.67 -9.68
C HIS A 37 -4.20 6.34 -9.92
N GLN A 38 -3.76 6.14 -11.15
CA GLN A 38 -2.80 5.10 -11.52
C GLN A 38 -1.39 5.67 -11.50
N PHE A 39 -0.43 4.84 -11.10
CA PHE A 39 0.98 5.18 -10.99
C PHE A 39 1.78 4.22 -11.84
N GLU A 40 2.60 4.75 -12.74
CA GLU A 40 3.53 4.00 -13.56
C GLU A 40 4.94 4.51 -13.27
N ILE A 41 5.88 3.59 -13.08
CA ILE A 41 7.28 3.91 -12.82
C ILE A 41 8.08 3.37 -13.99
N ASP A 42 8.71 4.27 -14.74
CA ASP A 42 9.64 3.92 -15.79
C ASP A 42 11.05 4.15 -15.30
N THR A 43 11.87 3.10 -15.28
CA THR A 43 13.29 3.20 -14.92
C THR A 43 14.14 3.04 -16.17
N ASN A 44 14.99 4.03 -16.45
CA ASN A 44 15.99 3.91 -17.51
C ASN A 44 17.16 3.03 -17.00
N PRO A 45 17.39 1.84 -17.57
CA PRO A 45 18.42 0.92 -17.07
C PRO A 45 19.85 1.44 -17.29
N SER A 46 20.05 2.40 -18.19
CA SER A 46 21.37 2.95 -18.51
C SER A 46 21.73 4.14 -17.63
N THR A 47 20.79 5.04 -17.32
CA THR A 47 21.04 6.20 -16.45
C THR A 47 20.69 5.94 -14.99
N GLN A 48 19.98 4.85 -14.70
CA GLN A 48 19.41 4.52 -13.38
C GLN A 48 18.41 5.55 -12.86
N GLU A 49 17.93 6.45 -13.72
CA GLU A 49 16.91 7.44 -13.37
C GLU A 49 15.52 6.81 -13.46
N ALA A 50 14.67 7.16 -12.50
CA ALA A 50 13.30 6.70 -12.42
C ALA A 50 12.35 7.88 -12.65
N GLU A 51 11.45 7.74 -13.60
CA GLU A 51 10.36 8.66 -13.86
C GLU A 51 9.06 8.08 -13.31
N LEU A 52 8.35 8.89 -12.51
CA LEU A 52 7.02 8.54 -12.02
C LEU A 52 5.98 9.27 -12.87
N LYS A 53 5.12 8.50 -13.53
CA LYS A 53 3.95 9.00 -14.26
C LYS A 53 2.70 8.76 -13.42
N VAL A 54 1.89 9.80 -13.26
CA VAL A 54 0.65 9.76 -12.48
C VAL A 54 -0.51 10.07 -13.41
N PHE A 55 -1.43 9.12 -13.54
CA PHE A 55 -2.63 9.25 -14.37
C PHE A 55 -3.85 9.32 -13.47
N LYS A 56 -4.77 10.23 -13.76
CA LYS A 56 -6.06 10.31 -13.08
C LYS A 56 -7.06 9.41 -13.80
N GLU A 57 -7.73 8.53 -13.07
CA GLU A 57 -8.85 7.73 -13.59
C GLU A 57 -10.14 8.54 -13.71
#